data_AF-A0A523JI61-F1
#
_entry.id   AF-A0A523JI61-F1
#
_cell.length_a   1.000
_cell.length_b   1.000
_cell.length_c   1.000
_cell.angle_alpha   90.00
_cell.angle_beta   90.00
_cell.angle_gamma   90.00
#
_symmetry.space_group_name_H-M   'P 1'
#
loop_
_entity.id
_entity.type
_entity.pdbx_description
1 polymer ?
#
loop_
_entity_poly.entity_id
_entity_poly.type
_entity_poly.pdbx_seq_one_letter_code
_entity_poly.pdbx_strand_id
1 'polypeptide(L)'
;LSPLPVIGVPIKSSNSIDGWDSVLSILQMPAGVPVATVALNGAKNAGILAAEIVASSNSRLQDKIVEFKKDLVRDVETKYKRIEKLGYKEYLSKYKK
;
A
#
# COMPACT_ATOMS: atom_id res chain seq x y z
N LEU A 1 -18.11 12.15 -15.01
CA LEU A 1 -18.26 12.37 -13.55
C LEU A 1 -18.95 11.15 -12.97
N SER A 2 -18.46 10.63 -11.84
CA SER A 2 -18.94 9.38 -11.22
C SER A 2 -19.30 9.63 -9.75
N PRO A 3 -20.37 9.03 -9.22
CA PRO A 3 -20.69 9.06 -7.79
C PRO A 3 -19.86 8.04 -6.98
N LEU A 4 -19.08 7.19 -7.65
CA LEU A 4 -18.32 6.13 -6.98
C LEU A 4 -17.07 6.68 -6.28
N PRO A 5 -16.59 6.02 -5.21
CA PRO A 5 -15.29 6.33 -4.62
C PRO A 5 -14.16 6.21 -5.66
N VAL A 6 -13.23 7.17 -5.64
CA VAL A 6 -12.04 7.19 -6.51
C VAL A 6 -10.79 7.07 -5.64
N ILE A 7 -9.91 6.14 -5.98
CA ILE A 7 -8.61 5.96 -5.36
C ILE A 7 -7.54 6.50 -6.31
N GLY A 8 -6.74 7.45 -5.85
CA GLY A 8 -5.67 8.07 -6.63
C GLY A 8 -4.31 7.45 -6.32
N VAL A 9 -3.55 7.07 -7.36
CA VAL A 9 -2.16 6.59 -7.22
C VAL A 9 -1.22 7.60 -7.87
N PRO A 10 -0.45 8.36 -7.08
CA PRO A 10 0.59 9.24 -7.63
C PRO A 10 1.67 8.39 -8.29
N ILE A 11 2.07 8.73 -9.52
CA ILE A 11 3.10 7.99 -10.26
C ILE A 11 4.37 8.84 -10.36
N LYS A 12 5.51 8.28 -9.96
CA LYS A 12 6.80 8.95 -10.11
C LYS A 12 7.20 8.96 -11.59
N SER A 13 7.07 10.11 -12.24
CA SER A 13 7.57 10.35 -13.60
C SER A 13 9.07 10.61 -13.60
N SER A 14 9.76 10.32 -14.71
CA SER A 14 11.18 10.66 -14.90
C SER A 14 11.45 12.16 -14.79
N ASN A 15 10.44 12.99 -15.10
CA ASN A 15 10.53 14.44 -15.09
C ASN A 15 9.92 15.06 -13.83
N SER A 16 9.59 14.25 -12.82
CA SER A 16 8.95 14.70 -11.58
C SER A 16 9.96 15.22 -10.56
N ILE A 17 9.51 16.14 -9.70
CA ILE A 17 10.27 16.58 -8.51
C ILE A 17 10.06 15.53 -7.42
N ASP A 18 10.72 14.38 -7.58
CA ASP A 18 10.59 13.21 -6.72
C ASP A 18 9.15 12.69 -6.53
N GLY A 19 8.25 13.03 -7.45
CA GLY A 19 6.84 12.66 -7.42
C GLY A 19 5.93 13.58 -6.60
N TRP A 20 6.46 14.68 -6.04
CA TRP A 20 5.65 15.65 -5.28
C TRP A 20 4.59 16.35 -6.12
N ASP A 21 4.92 16.64 -7.38
CA ASP A 21 3.98 17.13 -8.39
C ASP A 21 2.76 16.20 -8.54
N SER A 22 3.02 14.89 -8.62
CA SER A 22 1.98 13.86 -8.77
C SER A 22 1.19 13.66 -7.47
N VAL A 23 1.85 13.76 -6.31
CA VAL A 23 1.16 13.67 -5.01
C VAL A 23 0.23 14.86 -4.83
N LEU A 24 0.74 16.09 -5.00
CA LEU A 24 -0.03 17.29 -4.74
C LEU A 24 -1.16 17.50 -5.76
N SER A 25 -0.96 17.11 -7.02
CA SER A 25 -2.01 17.20 -8.05
C SER A 25 -3.20 16.27 -7.82
N ILE A 26 -3.02 15.17 -7.08
CA ILE A 26 -4.10 14.22 -6.75
C ILE A 26 -4.67 14.49 -5.35
N LEU A 27 -3.81 14.81 -4.37
CA LEU A 27 -4.20 14.98 -2.97
C LEU A 27 -4.98 16.29 -2.72
N GLN A 28 -4.62 17.38 -3.40
CA GLN A 28 -5.15 18.72 -3.13
C GLN A 28 -6.51 18.97 -3.79
N MET A 29 -7.48 18.09 -3.54
CA MET A 29 -8.84 18.25 -4.04
C MET A 29 -9.63 19.27 -3.19
N PRO A 30 -10.45 20.13 -3.82
CA PRO A 30 -11.31 21.06 -3.08
C PRO A 30 -12.46 20.32 -2.37
N ALA A 31 -13.08 21.01 -1.41
CA ALA A 31 -14.26 20.49 -0.72
C ALA A 31 -15.38 20.09 -1.70
N GLY A 32 -15.96 18.91 -1.50
CA GLY A 32 -17.05 18.37 -2.33
C GLY A 32 -16.64 17.35 -3.39
N VAL A 33 -15.35 17.20 -3.71
CA VAL A 33 -14.86 16.23 -4.71
C VAL A 33 -13.67 15.41 -4.16
N PRO A 34 -13.90 14.49 -3.21
CA PRO A 34 -12.81 13.78 -2.54
C PRO A 34 -12.14 12.72 -3.44
N VAL A 35 -10.85 12.49 -3.20
CA VAL A 35 -10.07 11.38 -3.77
C VAL A 35 -9.28 10.69 -2.65
N ALA A 36 -9.35 9.36 -2.59
CA ALA A 36 -8.58 8.57 -1.64
C ALA A 36 -7.15 8.34 -2.18
N THR A 37 -6.24 9.26 -1.90
CA THR A 37 -4.85 9.21 -2.40
C THR A 37 -3.99 8.25 -1.58
N VAL A 38 -3.32 7.30 -2.24
CA VAL A 38 -2.34 6.40 -1.60
C VAL A 38 -0.90 6.88 -1.82
N ALA A 39 0.08 6.14 -1.29
CA ALA A 39 1.49 6.45 -1.44
C ALA A 39 1.96 6.54 -2.90
N LEU A 40 3.04 7.28 -3.16
CA LEU A 40 3.71 7.37 -4.45
C LEU A 40 4.08 5.97 -4.97
N ASN A 41 3.72 5.67 -6.22
CA ASN A 41 3.80 4.34 -6.85
C ASN A 41 3.09 3.22 -6.07
N GLY A 42 2.15 3.57 -5.19
CA GLY A 42 1.49 2.68 -4.24
C GLY A 42 0.35 1.86 -4.83
N ALA A 43 0.44 1.39 -6.07
CA ALA A 43 -0.65 0.68 -6.75
C ALA A 43 -1.12 -0.58 -5.99
N LYS A 44 -0.22 -1.28 -5.33
CA LYS A 44 -0.57 -2.42 -4.45
C LYS A 44 -1.52 -1.98 -3.32
N ASN A 45 -1.22 -0.85 -2.68
CA ASN A 45 -2.06 -0.32 -1.59
C ASN A 45 -3.39 0.19 -2.12
N ALA A 46 -3.45 0.72 -3.34
CA ALA A 46 -4.70 1.09 -3.99
C ALA A 46 -5.63 -0.13 -4.17
N GLY A 47 -5.08 -1.25 -4.63
CA GLY A 47 -5.84 -2.50 -4.75
C GLY A 47 -6.32 -3.04 -3.41
N ILE A 48 -5.49 -2.97 -2.37
CA ILE A 48 -5.86 -3.38 -1.00
C ILE A 48 -6.97 -2.46 -0.47
N LEU A 49 -6.85 -1.15 -0.61
CA LEU A 49 -7.87 -0.19 -0.17
C LEU A 49 -9.19 -0.41 -0.92
N ALA A 50 -9.15 -0.68 -2.23
CA ALA A 50 -10.34 -1.03 -3.00
C ALA A 50 -11.02 -2.29 -2.44
N ALA A 51 -10.24 -3.33 -2.12
CA ALA A 51 -10.75 -4.55 -1.51
C ALA A 51 -11.33 -4.30 -0.10
N GLU A 52 -10.72 -3.42 0.69
CA GLU A 52 -11.22 -3.02 2.01
C GLU A 52 -12.55 -2.23 1.91
N ILE A 53 -12.69 -1.33 0.92
CA ILE A 53 -13.95 -0.63 0.65
C ILE A 53 -15.05 -1.63 0.30
N VAL A 54 -14.79 -2.61 -0.56
CA VAL A 54 -15.78 -3.64 -0.92
C VAL A 54 -16.08 -4.56 0.29
N ALA A 55 -15.07 -4.89 1.09
CA ALA A 55 -15.22 -5.72 2.28
C ALA A 55 -16.09 -5.08 3.37
N SER A 56 -16.23 -3.75 3.39
CA SER A 56 -17.07 -3.04 4.38
C SER A 56 -18.53 -3.51 4.40
N SER A 57 -19.00 -4.10 3.29
CA SER A 57 -20.36 -4.67 3.15
C SER A 57 -20.36 -6.16 2.77
N ASN A 58 -19.20 -6.82 2.81
CA ASN A 58 -19.04 -8.21 2.40
C ASN A 58 -18.21 -8.99 3.43
N SER A 59 -18.89 -9.73 4.31
CA SER A 59 -18.27 -10.50 5.40
C SER A 59 -17.23 -11.52 4.90
N ARG A 60 -17.52 -12.23 3.81
CA ARG A 60 -16.57 -13.19 3.23
C ARG A 60 -15.27 -12.52 2.77
N LEU A 61 -15.37 -11.33 2.20
CA LEU A 61 -14.18 -10.58 1.79
C LEU A 61 -13.45 -9.97 2.99
N GLN A 62 -14.20 -9.54 4.01
CA GLN A 62 -13.64 -9.08 5.28
C GLN A 62 -12.77 -10.15 5.94
N ASP A 63 -13.24 -11.40 5.99
CA ASP A 63 -12.45 -12.53 6.52
C ASP A 63 -11.14 -12.73 5.76
N LYS A 64 -11.17 -12.62 4.43
CA LYS A 64 -9.96 -12.68 3.59
C LYS A 64 -8.98 -11.55 3.87
N ILE A 65 -9.47 -10.33 4.10
CA ILE A 65 -8.62 -9.19 4.47
C ILE A 65 -7.98 -9.42 5.84
N VAL A 66 -8.73 -9.96 6.80
CA VAL A 66 -8.22 -10.31 8.13
C VAL A 66 -7.14 -11.39 8.02
N GLU A 67 -7.36 -12.43 7.23
CA GLU A 67 -6.37 -13.48 6.98
C GLU A 67 -5.11 -12.93 6.33
N PHE A 68 -5.26 -12.13 5.27
CA PHE A 68 -4.14 -11.43 4.62
C PHE A 68 -3.31 -10.59 5.62
N LYS A 69 -3.97 -9.85 6.53
CA LYS A 69 -3.27 -9.07 7.57
C LYS A 69 -2.53 -9.98 8.57
N LYS A 70 -3.08 -11.14 8.92
CA LYS A 70 -2.40 -12.14 9.76
C LYS A 70 -1.16 -12.70 9.07
N ASP A 71 -1.22 -12.95 7.77
CA ASP A 71 -0.07 -13.42 6.99
C ASP A 71 1.07 -12.39 6.97
N LEU A 72 0.74 -11.11 6.83
CA LEU A 72 1.75 -10.04 6.92
C LEU A 72 2.48 -10.04 8.27
N VAL A 73 1.77 -10.27 9.37
CA VAL A 73 2.37 -10.37 10.71
C VAL A 73 3.31 -11.59 10.78
N ARG A 74 2.86 -12.76 10.32
CA ARG A 74 3.66 -14.00 10.28
C ARG A 74 4.93 -13.83 9.45
N ASP A 75 4.85 -13.13 8.32
CA ASP A 75 5.99 -12.83 7.46
C ASP A 75 7.04 -11.98 8.18
N VAL A 76 6.60 -10.95 8.91
CA VAL A 76 7.48 -10.09 9.71
C VAL A 76 8.14 -10.89 10.83
N GLU A 77 7.38 -11.69 11.57
CA GLU A 77 7.92 -12.55 12.64
C GLU A 77 8.95 -13.55 12.10
N THR A 78 8.68 -14.14 10.94
CA THR A 78 9.59 -15.09 10.30
C THR A 78 10.90 -14.41 9.90
N LYS A 79 10.82 -13.21 9.31
CA LYS A 79 12.01 -12.40 8.98
C LYS A 79 12.78 -12.02 10.24
N TYR A 80 12.09 -11.62 11.31
CA TYR A 80 12.69 -11.27 12.59
C TYR A 80 13.48 -12.43 13.19
N LYS A 81 12.86 -13.62 13.34
CA LYS A 81 13.53 -14.83 13.85
C LYS A 81 14.75 -15.21 13.01
N ARG A 82 14.70 -14.96 11.70
CA ARG A 82 15.82 -15.22 10.79
C ARG A 82 16.99 -14.25 11.04
N ILE A 83 16.70 -12.96 11.26
CA ILE A 83 17.72 -11.96 11.59
C ILE A 83 18.36 -12.27 12.94
N GLU A 84 17.56 -12.64 13.94
CA GLU A 84 18.04 -13.00 15.28
C GLU A 84 19.00 -14.20 15.23
N LYS A 85 18.67 -15.23 14.44
CA LYS A 85 19.50 -16.44 14.31
C LYS A 85 20.79 -16.23 13.52
N LEU A 86 20.75 -15.48 12.42
CA LEU A 86 21.89 -15.30 11.49
C LEU A 86 22.75 -14.09 11.83
N GLY A 87 22.22 -13.13 12.59
CA GLY A 87 22.80 -11.79 12.70
C GLY A 87 22.57 -10.95 11.43
N TYR A 88 22.56 -9.63 11.58
CA TYR A 88 22.19 -8.72 10.50
C TYR A 88 23.14 -8.78 9.28
N LYS A 89 24.44 -9.00 9.50
CA LYS A 89 25.45 -9.05 8.42
C LYS A 89 25.20 -10.22 7.47
N GLU A 90 24.96 -11.41 8.02
CA GLU A 90 24.69 -12.62 7.23
C GLU A 90 23.29 -12.59 6.62
N TYR A 91 22.29 -12.04 7.33
CA TYR A 91 20.96 -11.85 6.76
C TYR A 91 20.97 -10.97 5.51
N LEU A 92 21.74 -9.87 5.52
CA LEU A 92 21.83 -8.93 4.40
C LEU A 92 22.64 -9.45 3.21
N SER A 93 23.55 -10.41 3.42
CA SER A 93 24.36 -10.98 2.31
C SER A 93 23.49 -11.64 1.24
N LYS A 94 22.32 -12.17 1.61
CA LYS A 94 21.33 -12.76 0.69
C LYS A 94 20.63 -11.74 -0.22
N TYR A 95 20.73 -10.45 0.09
CA TYR A 95 20.07 -9.37 -0.66
C TYR A 95 21.08 -8.44 -1.37
N LYS A 96 22.38 -8.66 -1.15
CA LYS A 96 23.41 -8.06 -1.99
C LYS A 96 23.43 -8.80 -3.32
N LYS A 97 22.84 -8.18 -4.34
CA LYS A 97 23.18 -8.49 -5.74
C LYS A 97 24.60 -8.02 -6.02
#